data_AF-A0A0F9B2Q7-F1
#
_entry.id   AF-A0A0F9B2Q7-F1
#
_cell.length_a   1.000
_cell.length_b   1.000
_cell.length_c   1.000
_cell.angle_alpha   90.00
_cell.angle_beta   90.00
_cell.angle_gamma   90.00
#
_symmetry.space_group_name_H-M   'P 1'
#
loop_
_entity.id
_entity.type
_entity.pdbx_description
1 polymer ?
#
loop_
_entity_poly.entity_id
_entity_poly.type
_entity_poly.pdbx_seq_one_letter_code
_entity_poly.pdbx_strand_id
1 'polypeptide(L)'
;MEGLQEDTEGLHFRNALEAMKNLEWCPAGRVHAGAGTDKMVSWINCFVSPTIEDSLVTEIGGESTVGIMPALNVATVTQQMEGGIGMDFSTLRPKKALIKKRHTQASGPVSFMDMWNAMGGTMEQSNRRGAMMATLACDHPDVLEFIDAKHTPGRLTNFNVSVLVSDKFMRAVKEDKEWLLGFNKPRLDGQHVGELTSEGGEIWYIYHKLPARELWEKITRSTYDYAEPGVIFIDRINEWNNLRYCEEIHATNPCGEQPLPPNGACNLGAINLAVMVENPFTKDARPKMDRIGEVAEMAMRFLDNVLDETYYPTPEQNTESMNKRRTGLGITGLGNMLQQLGIRYGSKEAIQATRLVMEEIRDRAYLA
;
A
#
# COMPACT_ATOMS: atom_id res chain seq x y z
N MET A 1 -19.48 40.74 20.71
CA MET A 1 -18.57 39.69 20.18
C MET A 1 -19.39 38.80 19.27
N GLU A 2 -19.92 39.40 18.22
CA GLU A 2 -20.64 38.75 17.12
C GLU A 2 -19.85 39.16 15.89
N GLY A 3 -19.23 38.21 15.19
CA GLY A 3 -18.42 38.54 14.02
C GLY A 3 -17.32 37.56 13.60
N LEU A 4 -17.35 36.28 13.97
CA LEU A 4 -16.34 35.30 13.54
C LEU A 4 -16.88 33.89 13.24
N GLN A 5 -18.15 33.75 12.81
CA GLN A 5 -18.70 32.41 12.53
C GLN A 5 -19.66 32.34 11.32
N GLU A 6 -19.60 33.31 10.41
CA GLU A 6 -20.34 33.27 9.15
C GLU A 6 -19.41 32.92 7.98
N ASP A 7 -19.60 31.72 7.43
CA ASP A 7 -19.23 31.23 6.09
C ASP A 7 -17.80 30.70 5.81
N THR A 8 -17.15 30.04 6.77
CA THR A 8 -15.96 29.22 6.45
C THR A 8 -16.30 27.99 5.60
N GLU A 9 -17.42 27.31 5.89
CA GLU A 9 -17.85 26.13 5.13
C GLU A 9 -18.19 26.46 3.66
N GLY A 10 -18.93 27.54 3.40
CA GLY A 10 -19.22 27.95 2.02
C GLY A 10 -17.96 28.43 1.29
N LEU A 11 -16.98 29.01 1.99
CA LEU A 11 -15.70 29.36 1.39
C LEU A 11 -14.90 28.13 0.96
N HIS A 12 -14.76 27.11 1.83
CA HIS A 12 -14.05 25.88 1.49
C HIS A 12 -14.73 25.15 0.32
N PHE A 13 -16.05 25.05 0.33
CA PHE A 13 -16.82 24.48 -0.76
C PHE A 13 -16.60 25.23 -2.08
N ARG A 14 -16.68 26.57 -2.07
CA ARG A 14 -16.47 27.39 -3.27
C ARG A 14 -15.06 27.22 -3.83
N ASN A 15 -14.05 27.23 -2.97
CA ASN A 15 -12.64 27.07 -3.37
C ASN A 15 -12.40 25.70 -4.00
N ALA A 16 -12.91 24.62 -3.39
CA ALA A 16 -12.78 23.27 -3.93
C ALA A 16 -13.50 23.13 -5.27
N LEU A 17 -14.74 23.64 -5.36
CA LEU A 17 -15.52 23.61 -6.58
C LEU A 17 -14.85 24.39 -7.72
N GLU A 18 -14.28 25.56 -7.42
CA GLU A 18 -13.56 26.36 -8.39
C GLU A 18 -12.29 25.65 -8.89
N ALA A 19 -11.48 25.11 -7.97
CA ALA A 19 -10.28 24.34 -8.33
C ALA A 19 -10.61 23.12 -9.20
N MET A 20 -11.70 22.40 -8.89
CA MET A 20 -12.17 21.28 -9.72
C MET A 20 -12.66 21.74 -11.10
N LYS A 21 -13.40 22.85 -11.19
CA LYS A 21 -13.85 23.44 -12.47
C LYS A 21 -12.67 23.88 -13.34
N ASN A 22 -11.62 24.40 -12.72
CA ASN A 22 -10.39 24.82 -13.40
C ASN A 22 -9.45 23.65 -13.70
N LEU A 23 -9.85 22.41 -13.36
CA LEU A 23 -9.06 21.19 -13.53
C LEU A 23 -7.74 21.21 -12.74
N GLU A 24 -7.65 22.00 -11.68
CA GLU A 24 -6.47 22.17 -10.83
C GLU A 24 -6.37 21.07 -9.77
N TRP A 25 -7.52 20.56 -9.32
CA TRP A 25 -7.67 19.55 -8.28
C TRP A 25 -8.64 18.46 -8.72
N CYS A 26 -8.32 17.21 -8.37
CA CYS A 26 -9.19 16.06 -8.61
C CYS A 26 -9.14 15.09 -7.42
N PRO A 27 -10.24 14.89 -6.67
CA PRO A 27 -10.31 13.81 -5.71
C PRO A 27 -10.32 12.46 -6.44
N ALA A 28 -9.94 11.38 -5.75
CA ALA A 28 -9.89 10.09 -6.39
C ALA A 28 -11.27 9.61 -6.87
N GLY A 29 -11.26 8.70 -7.85
CA GLY A 29 -12.48 8.32 -8.59
C GLY A 29 -13.62 7.75 -7.74
N ARG A 30 -13.33 7.21 -6.54
CA ARG A 30 -14.35 6.72 -5.61
C ARG A 30 -15.20 7.84 -5.02
N VAL A 31 -14.60 8.98 -4.70
CA VAL A 31 -15.33 10.18 -4.28
C VAL A 31 -16.30 10.60 -5.38
N HIS A 32 -15.84 10.65 -6.64
CA HIS A 32 -16.69 10.97 -7.78
C HIS A 32 -17.83 9.95 -8.00
N ALA A 33 -17.59 8.67 -7.73
CA ALA A 33 -18.57 7.61 -7.98
C ALA A 33 -19.63 7.46 -6.88
N GLY A 34 -19.28 7.84 -5.63
CA GLY A 34 -20.09 7.59 -4.45
C GLY A 34 -20.70 8.84 -3.81
N ALA A 35 -19.97 9.96 -3.76
CA ALA A 35 -20.41 11.13 -3.01
C ALA A 35 -21.68 11.75 -3.61
N GLY A 36 -22.67 12.03 -2.76
CA GLY A 36 -23.98 12.57 -3.17
C GLY A 36 -24.89 11.58 -3.91
N THR A 37 -24.57 10.28 -3.88
CA THR A 37 -25.42 9.21 -4.45
C THR A 37 -26.04 8.36 -3.34
N ASP A 38 -27.12 7.62 -3.64
CA ASP A 38 -27.75 6.67 -2.71
C ASP A 38 -26.96 5.35 -2.57
N LYS A 39 -25.75 5.25 -3.15
CA LYS A 39 -24.94 4.04 -3.09
C LYS A 39 -24.22 3.93 -1.75
N MET A 40 -24.42 2.80 -1.07
CA MET A 40 -23.68 2.47 0.15
C MET A 40 -22.31 1.86 -0.20
N VAL A 41 -21.38 2.71 -0.62
CA VAL A 41 -20.03 2.32 -1.06
C VAL A 41 -18.98 3.24 -0.45
N SER A 42 -17.74 2.76 -0.31
CA SER A 42 -16.67 3.62 0.20
C SER A 42 -16.27 4.67 -0.85
N TRP A 43 -15.98 5.89 -0.37
CA TRP A 43 -15.37 6.96 -1.16
C TRP A 43 -13.85 6.89 -1.15
N ILE A 44 -13.29 5.97 -0.34
CA ILE A 44 -11.87 5.64 -0.29
C ILE A 44 -11.57 4.52 -1.29
N ASN A 45 -10.44 4.64 -2.00
CA ASN A 45 -10.07 3.74 -3.08
C ASN A 45 -9.58 2.37 -2.63
N CYS A 46 -8.75 2.34 -1.59
CA CYS A 46 -8.04 1.14 -1.20
C CYS A 46 -7.81 1.08 0.30
N PHE A 47 -7.52 -0.10 0.79
CA PHE A 47 -7.26 -0.39 2.20
C PHE A 47 -6.09 -1.36 2.33
N VAL A 48 -5.60 -1.53 3.56
CA VAL A 48 -4.74 -2.66 3.96
C VAL A 48 -5.49 -3.55 4.94
N SER A 49 -5.35 -4.85 4.77
CA SER A 49 -5.94 -5.87 5.64
C SER A 49 -5.36 -5.78 7.05
N PRO A 50 -6.08 -6.25 8.09
CA PRO A 50 -5.46 -6.49 9.39
C PRO A 50 -4.27 -7.45 9.25
N THR A 51 -3.40 -7.46 10.27
CA THR A 51 -2.36 -8.49 10.39
C THR A 51 -3.01 -9.87 10.40
N ILE A 52 -2.60 -10.73 9.47
CA ILE A 52 -3.16 -12.07 9.31
C ILE A 52 -2.44 -13.02 10.27
N GLU A 53 -3.06 -13.36 11.39
CA GLU A 53 -2.47 -14.28 12.36
C GLU A 53 -2.42 -15.72 11.81
N ASP A 54 -1.39 -16.48 12.21
CA ASP A 54 -1.13 -17.88 11.82
C ASP A 54 -2.11 -18.88 12.47
N SER A 55 -3.40 -18.64 12.25
CA SER A 55 -4.55 -19.40 12.75
C SER A 55 -5.71 -19.31 11.75
N LEU A 56 -6.53 -20.35 11.63
CA LEU A 56 -7.73 -20.29 10.78
C LEU A 56 -8.81 -19.35 11.32
N VAL A 57 -8.89 -19.23 12.65
CA VAL A 57 -9.92 -18.45 13.36
C VAL A 57 -9.25 -17.41 14.26
N THR A 58 -9.95 -16.32 14.55
CA THR A 58 -9.61 -15.46 15.69
C THR A 58 -9.75 -16.28 16.96
N GLU A 59 -8.70 -16.34 17.79
CA GLU A 59 -8.82 -17.01 19.08
C GLU A 59 -9.82 -16.22 19.94
N ILE A 60 -10.86 -16.90 20.44
CA ILE A 60 -11.85 -16.31 21.34
C ILE A 60 -11.12 -16.01 22.66
N GLY A 61 -10.70 -14.75 22.88
CA GLY A 61 -10.08 -14.32 24.13
C GLY A 61 -8.95 -13.29 24.03
N GLY A 62 -8.60 -12.78 22.84
CA GLY A 62 -7.65 -11.66 22.68
C GLY A 62 -8.22 -10.61 21.73
N GLU A 63 -8.40 -9.39 22.22
CA GLU A 63 -9.12 -8.27 21.57
C GLU A 63 -8.48 -7.74 20.27
N SER A 64 -7.53 -8.45 19.64
CA SER A 64 -6.72 -7.89 18.54
C SER A 64 -6.21 -8.88 17.49
N THR A 65 -6.60 -10.16 17.53
CA THR A 65 -6.03 -11.18 16.62
C THR A 65 -6.99 -11.54 15.48
N VAL A 66 -6.56 -11.38 14.23
CA VAL A 66 -7.39 -11.70 13.05
C VAL A 66 -6.79 -12.90 12.33
N GLY A 67 -7.42 -14.07 12.45
CA GLY A 67 -6.99 -15.27 11.73
C GLY A 67 -7.26 -15.20 10.22
N ILE A 68 -6.83 -16.23 9.49
CA ILE A 68 -6.95 -16.37 8.03
C ILE A 68 -8.39 -16.17 7.54
N MET A 69 -9.38 -16.86 8.11
CA MET A 69 -10.77 -16.78 7.64
C MET A 69 -11.41 -15.42 7.94
N PRO A 70 -11.26 -14.85 9.15
CA PRO A 70 -11.67 -13.46 9.42
C PRO A 70 -11.00 -12.43 8.49
N ALA A 71 -9.70 -12.54 8.22
CA ALA A 71 -9.01 -11.63 7.31
C ALA A 71 -9.53 -11.74 5.87
N LEU A 72 -9.85 -12.96 5.41
CA LEU A 72 -10.53 -13.18 4.13
C LEU A 72 -11.90 -12.49 4.11
N ASN A 73 -12.67 -12.57 5.19
CA ASN A 73 -13.95 -11.86 5.30
C ASN A 73 -13.77 -10.33 5.22
N VAL A 74 -12.76 -9.77 5.89
CA VAL A 74 -12.42 -8.33 5.77
C VAL A 74 -12.14 -7.95 4.32
N ALA A 75 -11.36 -8.77 3.59
CA ALA A 75 -11.10 -8.54 2.18
C ALA A 75 -12.37 -8.62 1.32
N THR A 76 -13.27 -9.56 1.61
CA THR A 76 -14.56 -9.71 0.91
C THR A 76 -15.43 -8.46 1.09
N VAL A 77 -15.62 -7.99 2.33
CA VAL A 77 -16.46 -6.81 2.61
C VAL A 77 -15.81 -5.54 2.06
N THR A 78 -14.49 -5.43 2.13
CA THR A 78 -13.74 -4.32 1.50
C THR A 78 -13.99 -4.27 -0.01
N GLN A 79 -13.90 -5.42 -0.69
CA GLN A 79 -14.17 -5.48 -2.12
C GLN A 79 -15.65 -5.27 -2.46
N GLN A 80 -16.58 -5.69 -1.60
CA GLN A 80 -18.01 -5.40 -1.76
C GLN A 80 -18.28 -3.90 -1.79
N MET A 81 -17.53 -3.13 -1.00
CA MET A 81 -17.58 -1.66 -1.00
C MET A 81 -16.72 -1.01 -2.09
N GLU A 82 -16.31 -1.80 -3.08
CA GLU A 82 -15.55 -1.40 -4.26
C GLU A 82 -14.14 -0.87 -3.94
N GLY A 83 -13.61 -1.22 -2.76
CA GLY A 83 -12.23 -0.94 -2.37
C GLY A 83 -11.25 -2.02 -2.83
N GLY A 84 -10.06 -1.61 -3.23
CA GLY A 84 -8.91 -2.52 -3.36
C GLY A 84 -8.30 -2.83 -1.99
N ILE A 85 -7.60 -3.96 -1.84
CA ILE A 85 -7.00 -4.33 -0.54
C ILE A 85 -5.60 -4.95 -0.66
N GLY A 86 -4.65 -4.44 0.12
CA GLY A 86 -3.31 -5.03 0.27
C GLY A 86 -3.17 -5.85 1.53
N MET A 87 -2.38 -6.92 1.49
CA MET A 87 -2.21 -7.89 2.58
C MET A 87 -0.77 -8.37 2.67
N ASP A 88 -0.29 -8.58 3.89
CA ASP A 88 0.96 -9.29 4.16
C ASP A 88 0.68 -10.74 4.56
N PHE A 89 1.38 -11.67 3.90
CA PHE A 89 1.30 -13.11 4.17
C PHE A 89 2.50 -13.65 4.95
N SER A 90 3.45 -12.79 5.35
CA SER A 90 4.71 -13.17 5.99
C SER A 90 4.54 -13.81 7.37
N THR A 91 3.40 -13.59 8.01
CA THR A 91 3.03 -14.16 9.30
C THR A 91 2.58 -15.61 9.22
N LEU A 92 2.17 -16.09 8.03
CA LEU A 92 1.62 -17.45 7.88
C LEU A 92 2.75 -18.48 7.81
N ARG A 93 2.61 -19.58 8.56
CA ARG A 93 3.64 -20.62 8.55
C ARG A 93 3.89 -21.18 7.15
N PRO A 94 5.14 -21.50 6.82
CA PRO A 94 5.51 -22.00 5.51
C PRO A 94 5.00 -23.41 5.25
N LYS A 95 5.00 -23.81 3.97
CA LYS A 95 4.71 -25.16 3.53
C LYS A 95 5.62 -26.17 4.25
N LYS A 96 5.04 -27.31 4.62
CA LYS A 96 5.68 -28.38 5.42
C LYS A 96 5.92 -28.05 6.90
N ALA A 97 5.56 -26.85 7.38
CA ALA A 97 5.60 -26.52 8.80
C ALA A 97 4.64 -27.42 9.61
N LEU A 98 5.05 -27.78 10.83
CA LEU A 98 4.29 -28.63 11.75
C LEU A 98 3.01 -27.92 12.23
N ILE A 99 1.87 -28.61 12.09
CA ILE A 99 0.61 -28.25 12.75
C ILE A 99 0.46 -29.12 14.00
N LYS A 100 1.01 -28.64 15.12
CA LYS A 100 1.17 -29.39 16.37
C LYS A 100 -0.10 -30.13 16.83
N LYS A 101 -1.26 -29.45 16.86
CA LYS A 101 -2.53 -30.03 17.34
C LYS A 101 -3.07 -31.16 16.44
N ARG A 102 -2.72 -31.17 15.15
CA ARG A 102 -3.23 -32.15 14.17
C ARG A 102 -2.17 -33.17 13.72
N HIS A 103 -0.91 -32.98 14.11
CA HIS A 103 0.22 -33.79 13.64
C HIS A 103 0.29 -33.90 12.10
N THR A 104 -0.09 -32.82 11.42
CA THR A 104 -0.03 -32.68 9.97
C THR A 104 0.90 -31.52 9.59
N GLN A 105 1.06 -31.30 8.29
CA GLN A 105 1.87 -30.21 7.75
C GLN A 105 1.00 -29.11 7.13
N ALA A 106 1.51 -27.88 7.14
CA ALA A 106 0.88 -26.73 6.49
C ALA A 106 1.10 -26.71 4.96
N SER A 107 0.16 -26.11 4.24
CA SER A 107 0.24 -25.89 2.79
C SER A 107 1.01 -24.63 2.39
N GLY A 108 1.23 -23.69 3.33
CA GLY A 108 1.97 -22.44 3.13
C GLY A 108 1.10 -21.26 2.65
N PRO A 109 1.59 -20.01 2.79
CA PRO A 109 0.87 -18.79 2.39
C PRO A 109 0.38 -18.80 0.94
N VAL A 110 1.20 -19.24 -0.02
CA VAL A 110 0.84 -19.21 -1.45
C VAL A 110 -0.41 -20.06 -1.74
N SER A 111 -0.60 -21.16 -1.02
CA SER A 111 -1.81 -21.98 -1.13
C SER A 111 -3.04 -21.29 -0.52
N PHE A 112 -2.88 -20.52 0.56
CA PHE A 112 -3.98 -19.75 1.14
C PHE A 112 -4.38 -18.58 0.24
N MET A 113 -3.43 -17.96 -0.46
CA MET A 113 -3.71 -16.90 -1.43
C MET A 113 -4.69 -17.34 -2.52
N ASP A 114 -4.73 -18.63 -2.89
CA ASP A 114 -5.71 -19.16 -3.84
C ASP A 114 -7.16 -18.97 -3.35
N MET A 115 -7.41 -18.94 -2.03
CA MET A 115 -8.72 -18.64 -1.45
C MET A 115 -9.14 -17.18 -1.70
N TRP A 116 -8.23 -16.23 -1.46
CA TRP A 116 -8.47 -14.83 -1.79
C TRP A 116 -8.64 -14.62 -3.29
N ASN A 117 -7.83 -15.30 -4.10
CA ASN A 117 -7.95 -15.21 -5.55
C ASN A 117 -9.31 -15.70 -6.05
N ALA A 118 -9.81 -16.82 -5.52
CA ALA A 118 -11.14 -17.34 -5.84
C ALA A 118 -12.26 -16.38 -5.36
N MET A 119 -12.12 -15.81 -4.16
CA MET A 119 -13.03 -14.79 -3.65
C MET A 119 -13.07 -13.57 -4.57
N GLY A 120 -11.92 -12.99 -4.92
CA GLY A 120 -11.83 -11.84 -5.82
C GLY A 120 -12.36 -12.13 -7.23
N GLY A 121 -12.29 -13.38 -7.69
CA GLY A 121 -12.90 -13.81 -8.96
C GLY A 121 -14.42 -13.95 -8.92
N THR A 122 -14.99 -14.06 -7.71
CA THR A 122 -16.44 -14.13 -7.47
C THR A 122 -17.04 -12.73 -7.27
N MET A 123 -16.25 -11.80 -6.74
CA MET A 123 -16.66 -10.42 -6.47
C MET A 123 -16.56 -9.56 -7.74
N GLU A 124 -17.70 -9.18 -8.32
CA GLU A 124 -17.75 -8.17 -9.40
C GLU A 124 -17.94 -6.76 -8.81
N GLN A 125 -16.99 -5.86 -9.06
CA GLN A 125 -17.08 -4.44 -8.68
C GLN A 125 -17.55 -3.60 -9.88
N SER A 126 -18.87 -3.52 -10.11
CA SER A 126 -19.44 -2.71 -11.20
C SER A 126 -18.76 -2.97 -12.57
N ASN A 127 -18.73 -4.24 -13.01
CA ASN A 127 -18.05 -4.74 -14.22
C ASN A 127 -16.51 -4.66 -14.20
N ARG A 128 -15.88 -4.49 -13.03
CA ARG A 128 -14.42 -4.52 -12.83
C ARG A 128 -14.04 -5.59 -11.83
N ARG A 129 -12.82 -6.13 -11.97
CA ARG A 129 -12.23 -7.04 -10.97
C ARG A 129 -11.72 -6.23 -9.78
N GLY A 130 -11.93 -6.75 -8.57
CA GLY A 130 -11.31 -6.19 -7.38
C GLY A 130 -9.80 -6.40 -7.40
N ALA A 131 -9.05 -5.34 -7.05
CA ALA A 131 -7.59 -5.37 -7.03
C ALA A 131 -7.09 -5.73 -5.64
N MET A 132 -6.21 -6.73 -5.56
CA MET A 132 -5.50 -7.08 -4.34
C MET A 132 -3.99 -6.96 -4.51
N MET A 133 -3.29 -6.65 -3.42
CA MET A 133 -1.83 -6.76 -3.30
C MET A 133 -1.51 -7.83 -2.27
N ALA A 134 -0.54 -8.69 -2.58
CA ALA A 134 0.05 -9.60 -1.61
C ALA A 134 1.54 -9.26 -1.43
N THR A 135 1.96 -9.21 -0.18
CA THR A 135 3.37 -9.07 0.18
C THR A 135 3.87 -10.32 0.90
N LEU A 136 5.18 -10.59 0.75
CA LEU A 136 5.88 -11.64 1.49
C LEU A 136 7.33 -11.24 1.75
N ALA A 137 7.81 -11.48 2.97
CA ALA A 137 9.16 -11.13 3.41
C ALA A 137 10.23 -11.94 2.66
N CYS A 138 11.34 -11.26 2.36
CA CYS A 138 12.48 -11.83 1.63
C CYS A 138 13.18 -12.99 2.37
N ASP A 139 12.96 -13.17 3.67
CA ASP A 139 13.46 -14.28 4.49
C ASP A 139 12.40 -15.37 4.77
N HIS A 140 11.18 -15.22 4.25
CA HIS A 140 10.15 -16.23 4.39
C HIS A 140 10.50 -17.51 3.59
N PRO A 141 10.35 -18.74 4.13
CA PRO A 141 10.73 -19.98 3.43
C PRO A 141 10.02 -20.22 2.10
N ASP A 142 8.80 -19.73 1.95
CA ASP A 142 8.03 -19.86 0.72
C ASP A 142 8.25 -18.69 -0.27
N VAL A 143 9.22 -17.80 -0.05
CA VAL A 143 9.49 -16.66 -0.95
C VAL A 143 9.82 -17.11 -2.38
N LEU A 144 10.50 -18.24 -2.53
CA LEU A 144 10.81 -18.79 -3.86
C LEU A 144 9.53 -19.23 -4.60
N GLU A 145 8.60 -19.91 -3.90
CA GLU A 145 7.31 -20.32 -4.45
C GLU A 145 6.42 -19.09 -4.74
N PHE A 146 6.51 -18.06 -3.91
CA PHE A 146 5.78 -16.80 -4.07
C PHE A 146 6.24 -16.01 -5.30
N ILE A 147 7.55 -15.91 -5.54
CA ILE A 147 8.10 -15.26 -6.74
C ILE A 147 7.60 -15.96 -8.02
N ASP A 148 7.55 -17.30 -8.00
CA ASP A 148 7.12 -18.09 -9.16
C ASP A 148 5.59 -18.22 -9.30
N ALA A 149 4.82 -17.74 -8.31
CA ALA A 149 3.40 -18.06 -8.19
C ALA A 149 2.57 -17.61 -9.40
N LYS A 150 2.99 -16.52 -10.06
CA LYS A 150 2.32 -15.94 -11.24
C LYS A 150 2.96 -16.32 -12.58
N HIS A 151 3.98 -17.17 -12.59
CA HIS A 151 4.54 -17.72 -13.84
C HIS A 151 3.55 -18.66 -14.54
N THR A 152 2.63 -19.25 -13.78
CA THR A 152 1.55 -20.09 -14.32
C THR A 152 0.41 -19.20 -14.83
N PRO A 153 0.08 -19.19 -16.13
CA PRO A 153 -1.02 -18.40 -16.66
C PRO A 153 -2.34 -18.70 -15.95
N GLY A 154 -3.07 -17.65 -15.55
CA GLY A 154 -4.38 -17.76 -14.91
C GLY A 154 -4.36 -18.00 -13.40
N ARG A 155 -3.18 -18.19 -12.77
CA ARG A 155 -3.06 -18.29 -11.31
C ARG A 155 -2.86 -16.90 -10.69
N LEU A 156 -3.50 -16.65 -9.54
CA LEU A 156 -3.41 -15.39 -8.77
C LEU A 156 -3.68 -14.11 -9.61
N THR A 157 -4.61 -14.16 -10.57
CA THR A 157 -4.90 -13.04 -11.47
C THR A 157 -5.51 -11.81 -10.80
N ASN A 158 -6.05 -11.96 -9.59
CA ASN A 158 -6.63 -10.85 -8.82
C ASN A 158 -5.61 -10.19 -7.88
N PHE A 159 -4.39 -10.72 -7.80
CA PHE A 159 -3.29 -10.14 -7.05
C PHE A 159 -2.32 -9.43 -7.98
N ASN A 160 -1.72 -8.35 -7.51
CA ASN A 160 -0.31 -8.13 -7.74
C ASN A 160 0.50 -8.62 -6.52
N VAL A 161 1.77 -8.97 -6.76
CA VAL A 161 2.64 -9.57 -5.74
C VAL A 161 3.92 -8.76 -5.60
N SER A 162 4.35 -8.51 -4.37
CA SER A 162 5.60 -7.79 -4.08
C SER A 162 6.39 -8.43 -2.94
N VAL A 163 7.72 -8.41 -3.04
CA VAL A 163 8.60 -8.92 -1.96
C VAL A 163 8.96 -7.77 -1.02
N LEU A 164 8.80 -7.99 0.29
CA LEU A 164 9.30 -7.07 1.32
C LEU A 164 10.80 -7.29 1.49
N VAL A 165 11.58 -6.34 1.00
CA VAL A 165 13.04 -6.36 1.01
C VAL A 165 13.56 -5.55 2.19
N SER A 166 14.32 -6.22 3.06
CA SER A 166 15.02 -5.57 4.18
C SER A 166 16.36 -4.97 3.75
N ASP A 167 16.84 -3.98 4.49
CA ASP A 167 18.17 -3.43 4.33
C ASP A 167 19.24 -4.49 4.65
N LYS A 168 18.93 -5.42 5.57
CA LYS A 168 19.80 -6.57 5.87
C LYS A 168 20.00 -7.47 4.64
N PHE A 169 18.93 -7.74 3.90
CA PHE A 169 19.02 -8.50 2.65
C PHE A 169 19.84 -7.75 1.61
N MET A 170 19.59 -6.46 1.42
CA MET A 170 20.35 -5.67 0.43
C MET A 170 21.85 -5.55 0.77
N ARG A 171 22.21 -5.50 2.06
CA ARG A 171 23.62 -5.63 2.50
C ARG A 171 24.20 -6.99 2.13
N ALA A 172 23.47 -8.08 2.37
CA ALA A 172 23.89 -9.43 2.00
C ALA A 172 24.09 -9.60 0.48
N VAL A 173 23.21 -9.02 -0.35
CA VAL A 173 23.35 -8.99 -1.83
C VAL A 173 24.64 -8.28 -2.24
N LYS A 174 24.91 -7.10 -1.66
CA LYS A 174 26.09 -6.29 -1.97
C LYS A 174 27.38 -7.01 -1.57
N GLU A 175 27.38 -7.65 -0.40
CA GLU A 175 28.53 -8.33 0.21
C GLU A 175 28.70 -9.79 -0.25
N ASP A 176 27.83 -10.29 -1.14
CA ASP A 176 27.85 -11.67 -1.65
C ASP A 176 27.76 -12.74 -0.55
N LYS A 177 26.86 -12.51 0.42
CA LYS A 177 26.65 -13.39 1.57
C LYS A 177 25.53 -14.40 1.31
N GLU A 178 25.55 -15.48 2.09
CA GLU A 178 24.40 -16.38 2.22
C GLU A 178 23.21 -15.64 2.84
N TRP A 179 22.02 -15.97 2.35
CA TRP A 179 20.73 -15.57 2.88
C TRP A 179 19.99 -16.79 3.43
N LEU A 180 19.33 -16.62 4.56
CA LEU A 180 18.67 -17.69 5.28
C LEU A 180 17.16 -17.49 5.17
N LEU A 181 16.47 -18.54 4.74
CA LEU A 181 15.02 -18.57 4.71
C LEU A 181 14.53 -19.37 5.91
N GLY A 182 13.91 -18.71 6.87
CA GLY A 182 13.61 -19.29 8.18
C GLY A 182 12.24 -18.91 8.70
N PHE A 183 11.75 -19.66 9.69
CA PHE A 183 10.48 -19.38 10.35
C PHE A 183 10.48 -19.89 11.79
N ASN A 184 9.66 -19.30 12.66
CA ASN A 184 9.57 -19.68 14.08
C ASN A 184 8.80 -21.00 14.36
N LYS A 185 8.46 -21.76 13.32
CA LYS A 185 7.80 -23.07 13.42
C LYS A 185 8.68 -24.15 12.79
N PRO A 186 8.87 -25.30 13.44
CA PRO A 186 9.61 -26.40 12.85
C PRO A 186 8.83 -27.05 11.71
N ARG A 187 9.52 -27.80 10.87
CA ARG A 187 8.97 -28.65 9.82
C ARG A 187 8.46 -29.93 10.46
N LEU A 188 7.41 -30.51 9.87
CA LEU A 188 6.90 -31.81 10.31
C LEU A 188 7.97 -32.91 10.15
N ASP A 189 8.78 -32.85 9.09
CA ASP A 189 9.82 -33.84 8.78
C ASP A 189 11.11 -33.67 9.61
N GLY A 190 11.23 -32.59 10.38
CA GLY A 190 12.44 -32.25 11.14
C GLY A 190 13.66 -31.91 10.30
N GLN A 191 13.53 -31.80 8.97
CA GLN A 191 14.64 -31.58 8.03
C GLN A 191 14.97 -30.10 7.87
N HIS A 192 15.42 -29.48 8.96
CA HIS A 192 15.96 -28.12 8.94
C HIS A 192 17.42 -28.12 8.54
N VAL A 193 17.88 -27.05 7.90
CA VAL A 193 19.31 -26.86 7.57
C VAL A 193 20.08 -26.15 8.70
N GLY A 194 19.37 -25.65 9.70
CA GLY A 194 19.94 -25.02 10.89
C GLY A 194 18.86 -24.41 11.78
N GLU A 195 19.28 -23.90 12.93
CA GLU A 195 18.45 -23.15 13.87
C GLU A 195 19.21 -21.90 14.29
N LEU A 196 18.49 -20.79 14.48
CA LEU A 196 19.01 -19.55 15.02
C LEU A 196 18.12 -19.09 16.18
N THR A 197 18.69 -18.45 17.18
CA THR A 197 17.92 -17.75 18.20
C THR A 197 17.88 -16.27 17.81
N SER A 198 16.67 -15.72 17.65
CA SER A 198 16.49 -14.29 17.41
C SER A 198 16.93 -13.48 18.64
N GLU A 199 17.14 -12.18 18.48
CA GLU A 199 17.51 -11.30 19.61
C GLU A 199 16.47 -11.34 20.75
N GLY A 200 15.20 -11.62 20.43
CA GLY A 200 14.11 -11.80 21.39
C GLY A 200 14.04 -13.19 22.05
N GLY A 201 15.00 -14.08 21.78
CA GLY A 201 15.05 -15.43 22.35
C GLY A 201 14.17 -16.46 21.63
N GLU A 202 13.52 -16.10 20.52
CA GLU A 202 12.69 -17.01 19.74
C GLU A 202 13.56 -17.90 18.84
N ILE A 203 13.24 -19.20 18.78
CA ILE A 203 13.94 -20.14 17.89
C ILE A 203 13.38 -20.02 16.48
N TRP A 204 14.26 -19.71 15.54
CA TRP A 204 14.02 -19.68 14.11
C TRP A 204 14.64 -20.90 13.46
N TYR A 205 13.80 -21.72 12.83
CA TYR A 205 14.23 -22.88 12.10
C TYR A 205 14.53 -22.48 10.66
N ILE A 206 15.72 -22.80 10.17
CA ILE A 206 16.14 -22.47 8.80
C ILE A 206 15.70 -23.61 7.88
N TYR A 207 14.81 -23.28 6.94
CA TYR A 207 14.22 -24.21 5.99
C TYR A 207 15.11 -24.36 4.76
N HIS A 208 15.74 -23.26 4.36
CA HIS A 208 16.61 -23.22 3.19
C HIS A 208 17.64 -22.10 3.36
N LYS A 209 18.76 -22.22 2.63
CA LYS A 209 19.76 -21.16 2.54
C LYS A 209 20.30 -21.11 1.11
N LEU A 210 20.57 -19.91 0.63
CA LEU A 210 21.02 -19.65 -0.74
C LEU A 210 21.86 -18.35 -0.77
N PRO A 211 22.73 -18.15 -1.76
CA PRO A 211 23.38 -16.85 -1.96
C PRO A 211 22.34 -15.73 -2.09
N ALA A 212 22.52 -14.61 -1.38
CA ALA A 212 21.58 -13.49 -1.43
C ALA A 212 21.40 -12.95 -2.86
N ARG A 213 22.47 -12.96 -3.66
CA ARG A 213 22.44 -12.57 -5.07
C ARG A 213 21.56 -13.46 -5.93
N GLU A 214 21.49 -14.76 -5.62
CA GLU A 214 20.62 -15.70 -6.35
C GLU A 214 19.15 -15.36 -6.13
N LEU A 215 18.75 -15.06 -4.88
CA LEU A 215 17.39 -14.59 -4.59
C LEU A 215 17.09 -13.26 -5.28
N TRP A 216 18.03 -12.30 -5.25
CA TRP A 216 17.86 -11.01 -5.92
C TRP A 216 17.75 -11.13 -7.45
N GLU A 217 18.58 -11.99 -8.05
CA GLU A 217 18.49 -12.30 -9.48
C GLU A 217 17.14 -12.94 -9.82
N LYS A 218 16.65 -13.88 -9.00
CA LYS A 218 15.33 -14.47 -9.19
C LYS A 218 14.21 -13.43 -9.14
N ILE A 219 14.23 -12.52 -8.17
CA ILE A 219 13.26 -11.42 -8.06
C ILE A 219 13.30 -10.59 -9.34
N THR A 220 14.46 -10.04 -9.68
CA THR A 220 14.61 -9.10 -10.81
C THR A 220 14.34 -9.74 -12.17
N ARG A 221 14.75 -11.01 -12.36
CA ARG A 221 14.46 -11.78 -13.57
C ARG A 221 12.98 -12.06 -13.72
N SER A 222 12.31 -12.46 -12.63
CA SER A 222 10.86 -12.65 -12.63
C SER A 222 10.13 -11.34 -12.97
N THR A 223 10.53 -10.22 -12.35
CA THR A 223 9.93 -8.90 -12.67
C THR A 223 10.11 -8.55 -14.15
N TYR A 224 11.25 -8.87 -14.75
CA TYR A 224 11.49 -8.63 -16.17
C TYR A 224 10.62 -9.53 -17.07
N ASP A 225 10.57 -10.83 -16.79
CA ASP A 225 9.88 -11.81 -17.64
C ASP A 225 8.34 -11.78 -17.46
N TYR A 226 7.84 -11.39 -16.28
CA TYR A 226 6.43 -11.51 -15.88
C TYR A 226 5.81 -10.21 -15.31
N ALA A 227 6.55 -9.10 -15.28
CA ALA A 227 6.16 -7.83 -14.63
C ALA A 227 5.99 -7.90 -13.10
N GLU A 228 6.31 -9.04 -12.47
CA GLU A 228 6.13 -9.31 -11.04
C GLU A 228 7.21 -10.29 -10.51
N PRO A 229 7.56 -10.27 -9.22
CA PRO A 229 7.00 -9.41 -8.18
C PRO A 229 7.55 -7.98 -8.22
N GLY A 230 6.82 -7.05 -7.61
CA GLY A 230 7.36 -5.75 -7.21
C GLY A 230 8.33 -5.89 -6.03
N VAL A 231 9.00 -4.79 -5.68
CA VAL A 231 9.90 -4.72 -4.53
C VAL A 231 9.46 -3.57 -3.63
N ILE A 232 9.31 -3.87 -2.34
CA ILE A 232 8.97 -2.91 -1.30
C ILE A 232 10.11 -2.90 -0.30
N PHE A 233 10.86 -1.79 -0.22
CA PHE A 233 11.95 -1.63 0.75
C PHE A 233 11.36 -1.33 2.13
N ILE A 234 11.04 -2.38 2.88
CA ILE A 234 10.16 -2.29 4.04
C ILE A 234 10.79 -1.58 5.24
N ASP A 235 12.09 -1.76 5.43
CA ASP A 235 12.85 -1.08 6.49
C ASP A 235 12.86 0.43 6.25
N ARG A 236 13.03 0.85 4.98
CA ARG A 236 13.00 2.25 4.57
C ARG A 236 11.63 2.89 4.81
N ILE A 237 10.57 2.17 4.48
CA ILE A 237 9.19 2.63 4.73
C ILE A 237 8.97 2.86 6.22
N ASN A 238 9.33 1.91 7.07
CA ASN A 238 9.13 2.03 8.52
C ASN A 238 10.06 3.08 9.15
N GLU A 239 11.29 3.24 8.67
CA GLU A 239 12.20 4.29 9.13
C GLU A 239 11.63 5.70 8.89
N TRP A 240 11.02 5.91 7.72
CA TRP A 240 10.48 7.19 7.26
C TRP A 240 9.01 7.41 7.58
N ASN A 241 8.35 6.42 8.20
CA ASN A 241 6.98 6.57 8.65
C ASN A 241 6.94 7.58 9.80
N ASN A 242 6.21 8.69 9.63
CA ASN A 242 6.01 9.70 10.67
C ASN A 242 5.31 9.15 11.92
N LEU A 243 4.60 8.01 11.80
CA LEU A 243 3.91 7.32 12.88
C LEU A 243 4.65 6.07 13.40
N ARG A 244 5.92 5.86 13.03
CA ARG A 244 6.73 4.67 13.44
C ARG A 244 6.82 4.41 14.94
N TYR A 245 6.42 5.35 15.78
CA TYR A 245 6.40 5.19 17.24
C TYR A 245 5.16 4.42 17.74
N CYS A 246 4.11 4.27 16.92
CA CYS A 246 2.85 3.62 17.31
C CYS A 246 2.29 2.66 16.25
N GLU A 247 2.98 2.46 15.12
CA GLU A 247 2.57 1.51 14.09
C GLU A 247 3.75 0.92 13.33
N GLU A 248 3.50 -0.23 12.71
CA GLU A 248 4.42 -0.90 11.80
C GLU A 248 3.69 -1.22 10.49
N ILE A 249 4.38 -1.06 9.37
CA ILE A 249 3.84 -1.25 8.02
C ILE A 249 4.48 -2.49 7.39
N HIS A 250 3.65 -3.40 6.89
CA HIS A 250 4.08 -4.61 6.16
C HIS A 250 3.43 -4.77 4.78
N ALA A 251 2.60 -3.81 4.37
CA ALA A 251 1.93 -3.83 3.08
C ALA A 251 1.68 -2.41 2.57
N THR A 252 1.26 -2.31 1.32
CA THR A 252 0.76 -1.09 0.69
C THR A 252 -0.66 -1.33 0.21
N ASN A 253 -1.33 -0.28 -0.21
CA ASN A 253 -2.49 -0.42 -1.08
C ASN A 253 -2.10 -1.16 -2.40
N PRO A 254 -3.10 -1.63 -3.21
CA PRO A 254 -2.84 -2.36 -4.45
C PRO A 254 -1.96 -1.64 -5.47
N CYS A 255 -1.92 -0.31 -5.49
CA CYS A 255 -1.13 0.43 -6.46
C CYS A 255 0.32 0.71 -6.01
N GLY A 256 0.66 0.41 -4.74
CA GLY A 256 2.02 0.48 -4.20
C GLY A 256 2.49 1.88 -3.76
N GLU A 257 1.69 2.92 -3.97
CA GLU A 257 2.02 4.32 -3.70
C GLU A 257 1.81 4.72 -2.24
N GLN A 258 0.94 4.04 -1.51
CA GLN A 258 0.67 4.35 -0.11
C GLN A 258 0.96 3.16 0.79
N PRO A 259 2.09 3.18 1.51
CA PRO A 259 2.33 2.28 2.63
C PRO A 259 1.34 2.59 3.75
N LEU A 260 0.67 1.55 4.24
CA LEU A 260 -0.42 1.69 5.20
C LEU A 260 -0.25 0.64 6.32
N PRO A 261 -0.53 1.00 7.58
CA PRO A 261 -0.58 0.05 8.67
C PRO A 261 -1.76 -0.92 8.50
N PRO A 262 -1.83 -2.00 9.30
CA PRO A 262 -3.01 -2.86 9.37
C PRO A 262 -4.31 -2.07 9.52
N ASN A 263 -5.33 -2.40 8.73
CA ASN A 263 -6.61 -1.69 8.62
C ASN A 263 -6.54 -0.25 8.06
N GLY A 264 -5.38 0.21 7.60
CA GLY A 264 -5.20 1.55 7.07
C GLY A 264 -5.99 1.79 5.78
N ALA A 265 -6.38 3.05 5.56
CA ALA A 265 -7.20 3.48 4.44
C ALA A 265 -6.44 4.46 3.51
N CYS A 266 -6.66 4.33 2.20
CA CYS A 266 -5.96 5.04 1.14
C CYS A 266 -6.86 6.15 0.56
N ASN A 267 -7.00 7.25 1.30
CA ASN A 267 -7.81 8.40 0.87
C ASN A 267 -6.98 9.34 -0.01
N LEU A 268 -7.30 9.39 -1.30
CA LEU A 268 -6.42 9.96 -2.32
C LEU A 268 -7.04 11.15 -3.07
N GLY A 269 -6.19 12.04 -3.55
CA GLY A 269 -6.50 12.97 -4.62
C GLY A 269 -5.23 13.52 -5.26
N ALA A 270 -5.37 14.26 -6.37
CA ALA A 270 -4.23 14.73 -7.14
C ALA A 270 -4.36 16.19 -7.57
N ILE A 271 -3.25 16.93 -7.43
CA ILE A 271 -3.09 18.26 -8.04
C ILE A 271 -2.66 18.07 -9.50
N ASN A 272 -3.33 18.74 -10.42
CA ASN A 272 -3.02 18.66 -11.84
C ASN A 272 -1.99 19.71 -12.26
N LEU A 273 -0.73 19.30 -12.33
CA LEU A 273 0.38 20.19 -12.72
C LEU A 273 0.30 20.65 -14.18
N ALA A 274 -0.50 20.00 -15.03
CA ALA A 274 -0.63 20.38 -16.43
C ALA A 274 -1.25 21.77 -16.63
N VAL A 275 -2.07 22.25 -15.68
CA VAL A 275 -2.69 23.59 -15.73
C VAL A 275 -1.99 24.62 -14.82
N MET A 276 -0.90 24.21 -14.16
CA MET A 276 -0.18 24.98 -13.15
C MET A 276 1.09 25.66 -13.68
N VAL A 277 1.10 26.05 -14.95
CA VAL A 277 2.21 26.76 -15.58
C VAL A 277 1.77 28.14 -16.03
N GLU A 278 2.55 29.15 -15.67
CA GLU A 278 2.42 30.51 -16.17
C GLU A 278 3.26 30.67 -17.45
N ASN A 279 2.72 31.35 -18.47
CA ASN A 279 3.37 31.56 -19.77
C ASN A 279 3.93 30.27 -20.41
N PRO A 280 3.12 29.20 -20.56
CA PRO A 280 3.60 27.90 -21.03
C PRO A 280 4.19 27.98 -22.45
N PHE A 281 5.21 27.17 -22.70
CA PHE A 281 5.96 27.09 -23.97
C PHE A 281 6.70 28.37 -24.36
N THR A 282 6.94 29.27 -23.40
CA THR A 282 7.75 30.48 -23.58
C THR A 282 9.05 30.42 -22.78
N LYS A 283 9.94 31.39 -22.98
CA LYS A 283 11.16 31.53 -22.18
C LYS A 283 10.91 31.96 -20.74
N ASP A 284 9.73 32.54 -20.48
CA ASP A 284 9.32 33.03 -19.15
C ASP A 284 8.43 32.02 -18.41
N ALA A 285 8.34 30.79 -18.93
CA ALA A 285 7.52 29.72 -18.38
C ALA A 285 7.97 29.35 -16.97
N ARG A 286 7.03 29.34 -16.01
CA ARG A 286 7.31 28.98 -14.61
C ARG A 286 6.12 28.31 -13.93
N PRO A 287 6.32 27.42 -12.96
CA PRO A 287 5.23 26.88 -12.16
C PRO A 287 4.50 28.00 -11.39
N LYS A 288 3.17 27.90 -11.29
CA LYS A 288 2.34 28.78 -10.45
C LYS A 288 2.46 28.38 -8.97
N MET A 289 3.62 28.59 -8.36
CA MET A 289 3.96 28.07 -7.03
C MET A 289 2.91 28.43 -5.96
N ASP A 290 2.52 29.70 -5.86
CA ASP A 290 1.53 30.16 -4.88
C ASP A 290 0.18 29.42 -5.05
N ARG A 291 -0.28 29.27 -6.31
CA ARG A 291 -1.54 28.58 -6.60
C ARG A 291 -1.45 27.08 -6.31
N ILE A 292 -0.31 26.44 -6.61
CA ILE A 292 -0.06 25.03 -6.24
C ILE A 292 -0.20 24.87 -4.73
N GLY A 293 0.39 25.79 -3.96
CA GLY A 293 0.32 25.78 -2.50
C GLY A 293 -1.09 26.00 -1.95
N GLU A 294 -1.85 26.95 -2.49
CA GLU A 294 -3.27 27.15 -2.13
C GLU A 294 -4.13 25.91 -2.42
N VAL A 295 -3.93 25.28 -3.57
CA VAL A 295 -4.68 24.07 -3.94
C VAL A 295 -4.29 22.89 -3.06
N ALA A 296 -3.03 22.78 -2.64
CA ALA A 296 -2.58 21.76 -1.70
C ALA A 296 -3.28 21.87 -0.32
N GLU A 297 -3.38 23.09 0.24
CA GLU A 297 -4.09 23.29 1.52
C GLU A 297 -5.57 22.94 1.41
N MET A 298 -6.23 23.42 0.35
CA MET A 298 -7.63 23.10 0.10
C MET A 298 -7.83 21.60 -0.09
N ALA A 299 -6.97 20.94 -0.85
CA ALA A 299 -7.03 19.51 -1.12
C ALA A 299 -6.89 18.69 0.17
N MET A 300 -5.98 19.07 1.06
CA MET A 300 -5.84 18.40 2.36
C MET A 300 -7.10 18.50 3.20
N ARG A 301 -7.69 19.70 3.30
CA ARG A 301 -8.96 19.88 4.01
C ARG A 301 -10.10 19.09 3.36
N PHE A 302 -10.15 19.03 2.04
CA PHE A 302 -11.13 18.23 1.31
C PHE A 302 -10.99 16.75 1.62
N LEU A 303 -9.77 16.21 1.55
CA LEU A 303 -9.50 14.80 1.86
C LEU A 303 -9.82 14.49 3.32
N ASP A 304 -9.47 15.38 4.25
CA ASP A 304 -9.81 15.21 5.66
C ASP A 304 -11.32 15.04 5.88
N ASN A 305 -12.16 15.87 5.23
CA ASN A 305 -13.62 15.74 5.29
C ASN A 305 -14.12 14.42 4.67
N VAL A 306 -13.46 13.89 3.63
CA VAL A 306 -13.82 12.58 3.05
C VAL A 306 -13.71 11.47 4.09
N LEU A 307 -12.77 11.56 5.04
CA LEU A 307 -12.62 10.54 6.09
C LEU A 307 -13.81 10.51 7.03
N ASP A 308 -14.45 11.64 7.29
CA ASP A 308 -15.61 11.74 8.20
C ASP A 308 -16.91 11.29 7.53
N GLU A 309 -17.07 11.59 6.24
CA GLU A 309 -18.33 11.38 5.50
C GLU A 309 -18.42 10.03 4.79
N THR A 310 -17.29 9.37 4.53
CA THR A 310 -17.27 8.10 3.80
C THR A 310 -17.82 6.94 4.65
N TYR A 311 -18.37 5.94 3.96
CA TYR A 311 -18.57 4.62 4.56
C TYR A 311 -17.26 3.83 4.60
N TYR A 312 -16.99 3.18 5.72
CA TYR A 312 -15.88 2.25 5.90
C TYR A 312 -16.33 0.80 5.78
N PRO A 313 -15.54 -0.09 5.16
CA PRO A 313 -15.88 -1.50 5.06
C PRO A 313 -15.95 -2.24 6.38
N THR A 314 -15.08 -1.91 7.34
CA THR A 314 -15.15 -2.49 8.67
C THR A 314 -15.03 -1.42 9.77
N PRO A 315 -15.55 -1.69 10.98
CA PRO A 315 -15.35 -0.81 12.13
C PRO A 315 -13.88 -0.55 12.44
N GLU A 316 -13.01 -1.54 12.29
CA GLU A 316 -11.58 -1.43 12.56
C GLU A 316 -10.90 -0.48 11.58
N GLN A 317 -11.27 -0.53 10.30
CA GLN A 317 -10.76 0.42 9.28
C GLN A 317 -11.24 1.85 9.56
N ASN A 318 -12.47 2.01 10.07
CA ASN A 318 -12.97 3.30 10.53
C ASN A 318 -12.16 3.81 11.73
N THR A 319 -12.02 3.00 12.77
CA THR A 319 -11.26 3.34 13.97
C THR A 319 -9.82 3.74 13.62
N GLU A 320 -9.15 2.98 12.77
CA GLU A 320 -7.79 3.27 12.32
C GLU A 320 -7.71 4.62 11.60
N SER A 321 -8.66 4.89 10.70
CA SER A 321 -8.73 6.14 9.96
C SER A 321 -9.04 7.34 10.86
N MET A 322 -9.92 7.18 11.86
CA MET A 322 -10.25 8.24 12.81
C MET A 322 -9.10 8.55 13.78
N ASN A 323 -8.33 7.54 14.15
CA ASN A 323 -7.19 7.72 15.06
C ASN A 323 -6.02 8.46 14.41
N LYS A 324 -5.82 8.31 13.10
CA LYS A 324 -4.58 8.76 12.42
C LYS A 324 -4.81 9.71 11.25
N ARG A 325 -6.04 9.76 10.72
CA ARG A 325 -6.50 10.62 9.63
C ARG A 325 -5.57 10.66 8.41
N ARG A 326 -5.05 9.49 8.03
CA ARG A 326 -4.06 9.37 6.96
C ARG A 326 -4.69 9.66 5.59
N THR A 327 -4.05 10.51 4.80
CA THR A 327 -4.45 10.88 3.44
C THR A 327 -3.25 10.76 2.48
N GLY A 328 -3.51 10.78 1.18
CA GLY A 328 -2.50 10.74 0.13
C GLY A 328 -2.76 11.80 -0.93
N LEU A 329 -2.10 12.96 -0.78
CA LEU A 329 -2.12 14.03 -1.77
C LEU A 329 -1.03 13.78 -2.82
N GLY A 330 -1.44 13.40 -4.02
CA GLY A 330 -0.57 13.16 -5.16
C GLY A 330 -0.57 14.28 -6.18
N ILE A 331 0.05 13.98 -7.33
CA ILE A 331 0.08 14.87 -8.50
C ILE A 331 -0.27 14.09 -9.77
N THR A 332 -0.77 14.81 -10.77
CA THR A 332 -0.82 14.36 -12.16
C THR A 332 -0.23 15.43 -13.07
N GLY A 333 0.09 15.09 -14.31
CA GLY A 333 0.55 16.07 -15.30
C GLY A 333 1.99 16.56 -15.13
N LEU A 334 2.85 15.87 -14.36
CA LEU A 334 4.27 16.26 -14.20
C LEU A 334 4.99 16.37 -15.55
N GLY A 335 4.80 15.38 -16.43
CA GLY A 335 5.39 15.41 -17.79
C GLY A 335 4.90 16.60 -18.61
N ASN A 336 3.61 16.95 -18.52
CA ASN A 336 3.03 18.11 -19.20
C ASN A 336 3.59 19.42 -18.66
N MET A 337 3.77 19.54 -17.35
CA MET A 337 4.39 20.71 -16.73
C MET A 337 5.83 20.88 -17.25
N LEU A 338 6.63 19.82 -17.25
CA LEU A 338 8.02 19.85 -17.74
C LEU A 338 8.09 20.23 -19.22
N GLN A 339 7.18 19.73 -20.06
CA GLN A 339 7.09 20.12 -21.48
C GLN A 339 6.78 21.60 -21.64
N GLN A 340 5.82 22.14 -20.87
CA GLN A 340 5.45 23.55 -20.90
C GLN A 340 6.59 24.47 -20.42
N LEU A 341 7.44 23.99 -19.51
CA LEU A 341 8.65 24.69 -19.06
C LEU A 341 9.82 24.57 -20.04
N GLY A 342 9.70 23.77 -21.10
CA GLY A 342 10.82 23.47 -22.01
C GLY A 342 11.94 22.63 -21.36
N ILE A 343 11.62 21.87 -20.30
CA ILE A 343 12.58 21.08 -19.53
C ILE A 343 12.51 19.60 -19.95
N ARG A 344 13.66 19.01 -20.27
CA ARG A 344 13.76 17.58 -20.63
C ARG A 344 13.58 16.70 -19.39
N TYR A 345 12.68 15.71 -19.46
CA TYR A 345 12.49 14.72 -18.40
C TYR A 345 13.81 13.98 -18.07
N GLY A 346 14.08 13.77 -16.78
CA GLY A 346 15.30 13.12 -16.27
C GLY A 346 16.56 14.00 -16.29
N SER A 347 16.47 15.26 -16.75
CA SER A 347 17.55 16.24 -16.62
C SER A 347 17.74 16.71 -15.16
N LYS A 348 18.87 17.35 -14.86
CA LYS A 348 19.11 17.94 -13.53
C LYS A 348 18.08 19.05 -13.25
N GLU A 349 17.72 19.80 -14.28
CA GLU A 349 16.72 20.84 -14.26
C GLU A 349 15.33 20.28 -13.95
N ALA A 350 14.96 19.14 -14.56
CA ALA A 350 13.70 18.45 -14.25
C ALA A 350 13.65 18.00 -12.78
N ILE A 351 14.72 17.39 -12.28
CA ILE A 351 14.81 16.94 -10.89
C ILE A 351 14.64 18.13 -9.94
N GLN A 352 15.28 19.26 -10.22
CA GLN A 352 15.16 20.45 -9.38
C GLN A 352 13.76 21.07 -9.45
N ALA A 353 13.15 21.17 -10.64
CA ALA A 353 11.80 21.69 -10.78
C ALA A 353 10.76 20.80 -10.06
N THR A 354 10.87 19.47 -10.22
CA THR A 354 10.02 18.51 -9.49
C THR A 354 10.22 18.63 -7.99
N ARG A 355 11.47 18.75 -7.51
CA ARG A 355 11.75 18.93 -6.08
C ARG A 355 11.03 20.15 -5.52
N LEU A 356 11.19 21.32 -6.14
CA LEU A 356 10.59 22.56 -5.67
C LEU A 356 9.06 22.48 -5.60
N VAL A 357 8.42 21.93 -6.64
CA VAL A 357 6.97 21.74 -6.67
C VAL A 357 6.51 20.77 -5.58
N MET A 358 7.20 19.65 -5.38
CA MET A 358 6.83 18.68 -4.36
C MET A 358 7.12 19.17 -2.94
N GLU A 359 8.15 19.99 -2.73
CA GLU A 359 8.44 20.66 -1.46
C GLU A 359 7.31 21.63 -1.10
N GLU A 360 6.85 22.44 -2.04
CA GLU A 360 5.71 23.35 -1.82
C GLU A 360 4.44 22.57 -1.47
N ILE A 361 4.10 21.53 -2.25
CA ILE A 361 2.92 20.71 -1.97
C ILE A 361 3.02 20.06 -0.58
N ARG A 362 4.19 19.50 -0.23
CA ARG A 362 4.43 18.90 1.09
C ARG A 362 4.23 19.94 2.19
N ASP A 363 4.92 21.07 2.11
CA ASP A 363 4.96 22.05 3.19
C ASP A 363 3.57 22.65 3.43
N ARG A 364 2.84 22.96 2.35
CA ARG A 364 1.47 23.46 2.41
C ARG A 364 0.49 22.40 2.92
N ALA A 365 0.68 21.13 2.56
CA ALA A 365 -0.12 20.04 3.09
C ALA A 365 0.05 19.82 4.59
N TYR A 366 1.26 20.05 5.15
CA TYR A 366 1.51 19.96 6.59
C TYR A 366 1.02 21.19 7.39
N LEU A 367 0.83 22.35 6.72
CA LEU A 367 0.36 23.58 7.34
C LEU A 367 -1.16 23.68 7.41
N ALA A 368 -1.87 23.03 6.49
CA ALA A 368 -3.33 22.95 6.43
C ALA A 368 -3.90 22.11 7.59
#